data_AF-A0AA41Q0K1-F1
#
_entry.id   AF-A0AA41Q0K1-F1
#
_cell.length_a   1.000
_cell.length_b   1.000
_cell.length_c   1.000
_cell.angle_alpha   90.00
_cell.angle_beta   90.00
_cell.angle_gamma   90.00
#
_symmetry.space_group_name_H-M   'P 1'
#
loop_
_entity.id
_entity.type
_entity.pdbx_description
1 polymer ?
#
loop_
_entity_poly.entity_id
_entity_poly.type
_entity_poly.pdbx_seq_one_letter_code
_entity_poly.pdbx_strand_id
1 'polypeptide(L)'
;MERKKDEGASTSAVTEPPLLEVEDLKVHLNTPRGVLKAVDGVSFRIGNGETLGLVGESGSGKSMLVRSLMGISPAIAEISGSVKLNGAELVGIPRKKARSIWGNRIAMVFQDPMTSLNPVVRIERQLTESMREHTSISRADAKTRAVDLLKLVGIPEPEKRAKQYPHQLSGGMRQRVTIAMALACDPDLLIADEATTALDVTVQRQILDLLEEIQADRGMGMILVSHDLGVVAGRTDEIAVMYAGRMVEKSPTEALFAQRKHQYTEALLAAVPRLDVPKSQRPKPIPGTPPDLVTFKGGCAFAGRCGAADDLCRTEQPAMISNGDVLHLFACHHPVDGSAAVDSGKTEKVETAEKAEKTEKVEKTEKAEAVEKVETAEKAEKAEAVEKTDDAETAEPVEAADDADEAETAEKAEAAGKADDGEAEETSLTKEVSA
;
A
#
# COMPACT_ATOMS: atom_id res chain seq x y z
N MET A 1 43.24 13.85 -15.92
CA MET A 1 42.66 14.50 -17.12
C MET A 1 41.18 14.61 -16.90
N GLU A 2 40.69 15.83 -16.72
CA GLU A 2 39.27 16.11 -16.45
C GLU A 2 38.39 15.75 -17.66
N ARG A 3 37.17 15.27 -17.39
CA ARG A 3 36.09 15.34 -18.38
C ARG A 3 35.44 16.72 -18.26
N LYS A 4 35.57 17.52 -19.32
CA LYS A 4 34.92 18.83 -19.43
C LYS A 4 33.40 18.70 -19.38
N LYS A 5 32.75 19.75 -18.88
CA LYS A 5 31.38 20.10 -19.25
C LYS A 5 31.25 20.14 -20.78
N ASP A 6 30.15 19.61 -21.29
CA ASP A 6 29.47 20.20 -22.45
C ASP A 6 28.13 20.76 -21.98
N GLU A 7 27.87 22.02 -22.32
CA GLU A 7 26.64 22.74 -22.00
C GLU A 7 25.76 22.80 -23.26
N GLY A 8 24.43 22.71 -23.09
CA GLY A 8 23.49 23.18 -24.10
C GLY A 8 22.99 22.14 -25.12
N ALA A 9 22.05 21.30 -24.70
CA ALA A 9 21.01 20.78 -25.58
C ALA A 9 19.64 21.05 -24.93
N SER A 10 18.86 21.98 -25.50
CA SER A 10 17.51 22.27 -25.04
C SER A 10 16.59 21.11 -25.44
N THR A 11 16.33 20.21 -24.49
CA THR A 11 15.29 19.19 -24.64
C THR A 11 13.94 19.82 -24.36
N SER A 12 13.21 20.15 -25.44
CA SER A 12 11.77 20.39 -25.34
C SER A 12 11.13 19.10 -24.82
N ALA A 13 10.70 19.08 -23.56
CA ALA A 13 10.13 17.91 -22.93
C ALA A 13 8.82 17.54 -23.65
N VAL A 14 8.86 16.47 -24.45
CA VAL A 14 7.67 15.81 -24.97
C VAL A 14 6.93 15.28 -23.75
N THR A 15 5.90 15.99 -23.34
CA THR A 15 5.12 15.64 -22.15
C THR A 15 4.32 14.39 -22.50
N GLU A 16 4.72 13.23 -21.97
CA GLU A 16 3.92 12.02 -22.11
C GLU A 16 2.51 12.27 -21.55
N PRO A 17 1.46 11.73 -22.19
CA PRO A 17 0.10 11.91 -21.70
C PRO A 17 -0.02 11.31 -20.29
N PRO A 18 -0.69 12.01 -19.35
CA PRO A 18 -0.82 11.51 -17.99
C PRO A 18 -1.60 10.19 -17.96
N LEU A 19 -1.19 9.29 -17.07
CA LEU A 19 -1.88 8.04 -16.80
C LEU A 19 -3.28 8.33 -16.24
N LEU A 20 -3.39 9.27 -15.30
CA LEU A 20 -4.66 9.74 -14.74
C LEU A 20 -4.74 11.27 -14.85
N GLU A 21 -5.87 11.78 -15.33
CA GLU A 21 -6.20 13.21 -15.40
C GLU A 21 -7.55 13.44 -14.72
N VAL A 22 -7.59 14.30 -13.71
CA VAL A 22 -8.79 14.66 -12.94
C VAL A 22 -9.02 16.16 -13.06
N GLU A 23 -10.21 16.56 -13.50
CA GLU A 23 -10.53 17.96 -13.83
C GLU A 23 -11.87 18.37 -13.21
N ASP A 24 -11.84 19.39 -12.34
CA ASP A 24 -12.98 19.99 -11.63
C ASP A 24 -13.95 18.96 -11.00
N LEU A 25 -13.39 17.87 -10.48
CA LEU A 25 -14.18 16.76 -9.94
C LEU A 25 -14.96 17.20 -8.70
N LYS A 26 -16.27 17.04 -8.76
CA LYS A 26 -17.24 17.32 -7.71
C LYS A 26 -18.03 16.06 -7.42
N VAL A 27 -18.18 15.78 -6.13
CA VAL A 27 -18.92 14.63 -5.59
C VAL A 27 -19.81 15.17 -4.49
N HIS A 28 -21.07 15.44 -4.83
CA HIS A 28 -22.04 16.04 -3.93
C HIS A 28 -23.07 14.97 -3.54
N LEU A 29 -23.36 14.83 -2.25
CA LEU A 29 -24.29 13.83 -1.73
C LEU A 29 -25.61 14.51 -1.36
N ASN A 30 -26.71 14.08 -1.98
CA ASN A 30 -28.04 14.58 -1.64
C ASN A 30 -28.55 13.90 -0.38
N THR A 31 -28.46 14.60 0.76
CA THR A 31 -28.93 14.09 2.06
C THR A 31 -30.24 14.79 2.48
N PRO A 32 -31.06 14.19 3.37
CA PRO A 32 -32.24 14.85 3.93
C PRO A 32 -31.94 16.16 4.69
N ARG A 33 -30.68 16.39 5.11
CA ARG A 33 -30.24 17.64 5.76
C ARG A 33 -29.84 18.74 4.77
N GLY A 34 -29.70 18.40 3.48
CA GLY A 34 -29.14 19.27 2.44
C GLY A 34 -28.04 18.58 1.63
N VAL A 35 -27.45 19.33 0.69
CA VAL A 35 -26.37 18.84 -0.18
C VAL A 35 -25.04 18.85 0.58
N LEU A 36 -24.44 17.68 0.76
CA LEU A 36 -23.12 17.53 1.37
C LEU A 36 -22.06 17.50 0.28
N LYS A 37 -21.19 18.51 0.22
CA LYS A 37 -20.12 18.59 -0.77
C LYS A 37 -18.89 17.77 -0.33
N ALA A 38 -18.90 16.47 -0.61
CA ALA A 38 -17.84 15.55 -0.18
C ALA A 38 -16.52 15.73 -0.94
N VAL A 39 -16.62 16.14 -2.22
CA VAL A 39 -15.51 16.63 -3.05
C VAL A 39 -16.04 17.84 -3.84
N ASP A 40 -15.31 18.95 -3.92
CA ASP A 40 -15.81 20.21 -4.48
C ASP A 40 -14.79 20.95 -5.35
N GLY A 41 -14.51 20.43 -6.56
CA GLY A 41 -13.66 21.07 -7.56
C GLY A 41 -12.19 20.65 -7.45
N VAL A 42 -11.94 19.36 -7.29
CA VAL A 42 -10.58 18.79 -7.21
C VAL A 42 -10.03 18.53 -8.61
N SER A 43 -8.80 18.98 -8.87
CA SER A 43 -8.08 18.72 -10.13
C SER A 43 -6.64 18.32 -9.85
N PHE A 44 -6.14 17.30 -10.54
CA PHE A 44 -4.74 16.85 -10.49
C PHE A 44 -4.43 15.90 -11.66
N ARG A 45 -3.15 15.56 -11.85
CA ARG A 45 -2.67 14.60 -12.84
C ARG A 45 -1.75 13.61 -12.13
N ILE A 46 -1.58 12.42 -12.72
CA ILE A 46 -0.57 11.42 -12.31
C ILE A 46 0.00 10.82 -13.60
N GLY A 47 1.33 10.79 -13.73
CA GLY A 47 2.07 10.13 -14.80
C GLY A 47 2.22 8.62 -14.60
N ASN A 48 2.85 7.96 -15.57
CA ASN A 48 3.29 6.57 -15.37
C ASN A 48 4.46 6.56 -14.39
N GLY A 49 4.50 5.60 -13.47
CA GLY A 49 5.53 5.53 -12.44
C GLY A 49 5.52 6.67 -11.41
N GLU A 50 4.48 7.51 -11.36
CA GLU A 50 4.36 8.60 -10.36
C GLU A 50 3.47 8.19 -9.18
N THR A 51 3.86 8.58 -7.97
CA THR A 51 3.12 8.36 -6.74
C THR A 51 2.61 9.67 -6.12
N LEU A 52 1.28 9.85 -6.10
CA LEU A 52 0.61 10.95 -5.42
C LEU A 52 0.21 10.58 -3.99
N GLY A 53 0.75 11.30 -3.01
CA GLY A 53 0.31 11.26 -1.61
C GLY A 53 -0.96 12.09 -1.39
N LEU A 54 -2.07 11.47 -1.01
CA LEU A 54 -3.33 12.15 -0.71
C LEU A 54 -3.54 12.22 0.81
N VAL A 55 -3.36 13.41 1.40
CA VAL A 55 -3.32 13.59 2.86
C VAL A 55 -4.38 14.53 3.42
N GLY A 56 -4.69 14.38 4.71
CA GLY A 56 -5.60 15.25 5.46
C GLY A 56 -6.34 14.51 6.58
N GLU A 57 -7.07 15.26 7.41
CA GLU A 57 -7.86 14.75 8.53
C GLU A 57 -8.95 13.74 8.07
N SER A 58 -9.47 12.95 9.01
CA SER A 58 -10.66 12.15 8.75
C SER A 58 -11.84 13.03 8.34
N GLY A 59 -12.63 12.59 7.37
CA GLY A 59 -13.74 13.37 6.80
C GLY A 59 -13.33 14.48 5.81
N SER A 60 -12.05 14.66 5.47
CA SER A 60 -11.63 15.71 4.53
C SER A 60 -11.98 15.47 3.05
N GLY A 61 -12.57 14.32 2.71
CA GLY A 61 -13.04 13.96 1.36
C GLY A 61 -12.24 12.86 0.66
N LYS A 62 -11.05 12.49 1.17
CA LYS A 62 -10.10 11.57 0.51
C LYS A 62 -10.72 10.27 -0.01
N SER A 63 -11.38 9.50 0.87
CA SER A 63 -11.98 8.21 0.49
C SER A 63 -13.20 8.38 -0.44
N MET A 64 -13.88 9.53 -0.44
CA MET A 64 -14.93 9.84 -1.43
C MET A 64 -14.34 10.22 -2.78
N LEU A 65 -13.22 10.94 -2.81
CA LEU A 65 -12.46 11.23 -4.02
C LEU A 65 -12.03 9.92 -4.70
N VAL A 66 -11.26 9.07 -4.02
CA VAL A 66 -10.72 7.86 -4.66
C VAL A 66 -11.78 6.82 -5.03
N ARG A 67 -12.87 6.70 -4.27
CA ARG A 67 -14.03 5.86 -4.66
C ARG A 67 -14.75 6.41 -5.88
N SER A 68 -14.72 7.72 -6.11
CA SER A 68 -15.30 8.34 -7.31
C SER A 68 -14.43 8.14 -8.54
N LEU A 69 -13.09 8.17 -8.40
CA LEU A 69 -12.18 7.75 -9.47
C LEU A 69 -12.45 6.29 -9.91
N MET A 70 -12.76 5.43 -8.94
CA MET A 70 -13.15 4.05 -9.18
C MET A 70 -14.62 3.87 -9.63
N GLY A 71 -15.48 4.89 -9.61
CA GLY A 71 -16.90 4.74 -9.94
C GLY A 71 -17.69 3.83 -8.97
N ILE A 72 -17.24 3.72 -7.71
CA ILE A 72 -17.85 2.91 -6.64
C ILE A 72 -18.45 3.77 -5.51
N SER A 73 -18.74 5.04 -5.81
CA SER A 73 -19.36 5.98 -4.87
C SER A 73 -20.81 5.59 -4.51
N PRO A 74 -21.35 6.08 -3.37
CA PRO A 74 -22.73 5.82 -2.96
C PRO A 74 -23.74 6.23 -4.04
N ALA A 75 -24.86 5.51 -4.14
CA ALA A 75 -25.90 5.79 -5.15
C ALA A 75 -26.58 7.18 -5.02
N ILE A 76 -26.42 7.85 -3.87
CA ILE A 76 -26.88 9.22 -3.61
C ILE A 76 -25.88 10.31 -4.04
N ALA A 77 -24.74 9.91 -4.64
CA ALA A 77 -23.70 10.82 -5.09
C ALA A 77 -23.97 11.33 -6.51
N GLU A 78 -24.08 12.64 -6.66
CA GLU A 78 -23.99 13.33 -7.93
C GLU A 78 -22.51 13.62 -8.23
N ILE A 79 -22.04 13.15 -9.38
CA ILE A 79 -20.64 13.30 -9.82
C ILE A 79 -20.61 14.17 -11.07
N SER A 80 -19.77 15.20 -11.07
CA SER A 80 -19.49 16.06 -12.22
C SER A 80 -18.02 16.44 -12.29
N GLY A 81 -17.55 16.92 -13.45
CA GLY A 81 -16.13 17.03 -13.79
C GLY A 81 -15.71 15.92 -14.76
N SER A 82 -14.39 15.71 -14.90
CA SER A 82 -13.80 14.69 -15.80
C SER A 82 -12.76 13.85 -15.04
N VAL A 83 -12.71 12.54 -15.33
CA VAL A 83 -11.70 11.61 -14.82
C VAL A 83 -11.28 10.70 -15.97
N LYS A 84 -10.10 10.94 -16.53
CA LYS A 84 -9.58 10.18 -17.68
C LYS A 84 -8.44 9.27 -17.25
N LEU A 85 -8.51 7.99 -17.58
CA LEU A 85 -7.39 7.04 -17.46
C LEU A 85 -6.85 6.74 -18.86
N ASN A 86 -5.56 6.98 -19.10
CA ASN A 86 -4.95 6.88 -20.44
C ASN A 86 -5.78 7.62 -21.52
N GLY A 87 -6.29 8.81 -21.18
CA GLY A 87 -7.18 9.62 -22.02
C GLY A 87 -8.62 9.14 -22.15
N ALA A 88 -8.99 7.98 -21.59
CA ALA A 88 -10.35 7.45 -21.65
C ALA A 88 -11.19 7.87 -20.42
N GLU A 89 -12.31 8.57 -20.68
CA GLU A 89 -13.24 9.05 -19.64
C GLU A 89 -13.87 7.89 -18.82
N LEU A 90 -13.88 8.07 -17.50
CA LEU A 90 -14.46 7.16 -16.52
C LEU A 90 -15.77 7.69 -15.92
N VAL A 91 -15.98 9.02 -15.86
CA VAL A 91 -17.23 9.59 -15.35
C VAL A 91 -18.38 9.20 -16.29
N GLY A 92 -19.46 8.66 -15.71
CA GLY A 92 -20.62 8.19 -16.48
C GLY A 92 -20.39 6.89 -17.28
N ILE A 93 -19.25 6.21 -17.13
CA ILE A 93 -18.96 4.98 -17.88
C ILE A 93 -19.96 3.85 -17.52
N PRO A 94 -20.54 3.13 -18.51
CA PRO A 94 -21.45 2.03 -18.22
C PRO A 94 -20.76 0.91 -17.43
N ARG A 95 -21.41 0.37 -16.38
CA ARG A 95 -20.87 -0.69 -15.49
C ARG A 95 -20.36 -1.95 -16.22
N LYS A 96 -20.82 -2.21 -17.45
CA LYS A 96 -20.29 -3.31 -18.29
C LYS A 96 -18.88 -3.01 -18.81
N LYS A 97 -18.58 -1.75 -19.18
CA LYS A 97 -17.26 -1.28 -19.61
C LYS A 97 -16.35 -0.97 -18.43
N ALA A 98 -16.90 -0.50 -17.30
CA ALA A 98 -16.15 -0.33 -16.05
C ALA A 98 -15.49 -1.65 -15.60
N ARG A 99 -16.19 -2.78 -15.73
CA ARG A 99 -15.67 -4.12 -15.40
C ARG A 99 -14.45 -4.58 -16.18
N SER A 100 -14.15 -4.02 -17.36
CA SER A 100 -12.89 -4.31 -18.07
C SER A 100 -11.72 -3.41 -17.62
N ILE A 101 -11.99 -2.38 -16.82
CA ILE A 101 -11.00 -1.43 -16.28
C ILE A 101 -10.65 -1.79 -14.83
N TRP A 102 -11.65 -2.11 -14.02
CA TRP A 102 -11.45 -2.57 -12.64
C TRP A 102 -10.65 -3.87 -12.60
N GLY A 103 -9.67 -3.95 -11.68
CA GLY A 103 -8.74 -5.06 -11.54
C GLY A 103 -7.62 -5.04 -12.58
N ASN A 104 -7.96 -4.89 -13.87
CA ASN A 104 -7.01 -4.94 -14.99
C ASN A 104 -6.20 -3.66 -15.24
N ARG A 105 -6.76 -2.49 -14.94
CA ARG A 105 -6.15 -1.17 -15.27
C ARG A 105 -6.13 -0.25 -14.06
N ILE A 106 -7.15 -0.31 -13.21
CA ILE A 106 -7.15 0.32 -11.89
C ILE A 106 -7.53 -0.71 -10.83
N ALA A 107 -6.73 -0.79 -9.77
CA ALA A 107 -7.03 -1.58 -8.59
C ALA A 107 -7.03 -0.71 -7.32
N MET A 108 -7.67 -1.22 -6.27
CA MET A 108 -7.79 -0.52 -4.99
C MET A 108 -7.55 -1.48 -3.83
N VAL A 109 -6.70 -1.05 -2.89
CA VAL A 109 -6.55 -1.66 -1.56
C VAL A 109 -7.36 -0.80 -0.59
N PHE A 110 -8.37 -1.41 0.04
CA PHE A 110 -9.26 -0.73 0.97
C PHE A 110 -8.67 -0.64 2.39
N GLN A 111 -9.22 0.29 3.18
CA GLN A 111 -8.81 0.62 4.54
C GLN A 111 -8.88 -0.55 5.55
N ASP A 112 -9.81 -1.50 5.36
CA ASP A 112 -9.95 -2.67 6.24
C ASP A 112 -9.89 -3.99 5.44
N PRO A 113 -8.84 -4.82 5.63
CA PRO A 113 -8.71 -6.10 4.94
C PRO A 113 -9.77 -7.12 5.36
N MET A 114 -10.37 -7.00 6.56
CA MET A 114 -11.45 -7.89 7.01
C MET A 114 -12.75 -7.67 6.25
N THR A 115 -13.02 -6.43 5.80
CA THR A 115 -14.17 -6.15 4.92
C THR A 115 -13.91 -6.55 3.47
N SER A 116 -12.65 -6.69 3.09
CA SER A 116 -12.21 -7.00 1.72
C SER A 116 -12.11 -8.50 1.44
N LEU A 117 -11.81 -9.32 2.45
CA LEU A 117 -11.63 -10.77 2.31
C LEU A 117 -12.89 -11.54 2.75
N ASN A 118 -13.38 -12.45 1.91
CA ASN A 118 -14.48 -13.33 2.27
C ASN A 118 -14.00 -14.40 3.28
N PRO A 119 -14.52 -14.44 4.52
CA PRO A 119 -13.95 -15.27 5.59
C PRO A 119 -14.18 -16.78 5.42
N VAL A 120 -15.11 -17.18 4.54
CA VAL A 120 -15.44 -18.59 4.25
C VAL A 120 -14.85 -19.10 2.92
N VAL A 121 -14.05 -18.28 2.22
CA VAL A 121 -13.39 -18.65 0.96
C VAL A 121 -11.87 -18.68 1.16
N ARG A 122 -11.20 -19.70 0.62
CA ARG A 122 -9.72 -19.83 0.73
C ARG A 122 -8.99 -18.73 -0.03
N ILE A 123 -7.80 -18.37 0.44
CA ILE A 123 -6.96 -17.31 -0.14
C ILE A 123 -6.67 -17.55 -1.64
N GLU A 124 -6.29 -18.78 -2.01
CA GLU A 124 -6.06 -19.20 -3.40
C GLU A 124 -7.27 -18.89 -4.29
N ARG A 125 -8.49 -19.14 -3.80
CA ARG A 125 -9.70 -18.93 -4.58
C ARG A 125 -9.98 -17.44 -4.80
N GLN A 126 -9.78 -16.61 -3.78
CA GLN A 126 -9.99 -15.15 -3.88
C GLN A 126 -8.98 -14.50 -4.84
N LEU A 127 -7.71 -14.93 -4.81
CA LEU A 127 -6.69 -14.49 -5.77
C LEU A 127 -7.00 -14.96 -7.20
N THR A 128 -7.35 -16.23 -7.38
CA THR A 128 -7.59 -16.82 -8.71
C THR A 128 -8.92 -16.41 -9.35
N GLU A 129 -9.86 -15.85 -8.58
CA GLU A 129 -11.14 -15.37 -9.09
C GLU A 129 -10.95 -14.16 -10.03
N SER A 130 -10.33 -13.09 -9.54
CA SER A 130 -10.06 -11.88 -10.34
C SER A 130 -9.25 -12.20 -11.59
N MET A 131 -8.14 -12.92 -11.45
CA MET A 131 -7.28 -13.27 -12.60
C MET A 131 -8.05 -14.03 -13.69
N ARG A 132 -8.96 -14.93 -13.31
CA ARG A 132 -9.74 -15.73 -14.27
C ARG A 132 -10.96 -15.03 -14.86
N GLU A 133 -11.50 -14.01 -14.20
CA GLU A 133 -12.59 -13.19 -14.73
C GLU A 133 -12.05 -12.16 -15.72
N HIS A 134 -10.86 -11.60 -15.43
CA HIS A 134 -10.33 -10.44 -16.12
C HIS A 134 -9.22 -10.77 -17.14
N THR A 135 -8.64 -11.97 -17.12
CA THR A 135 -7.58 -12.42 -18.06
C THR A 135 -7.89 -13.80 -18.66
N SER A 136 -7.14 -14.21 -19.69
CA SER A 136 -7.24 -15.54 -20.33
C SER A 136 -6.45 -16.65 -19.63
N ILE A 137 -6.03 -16.46 -18.38
CA ILE A 137 -5.17 -17.41 -17.64
C ILE A 137 -5.86 -18.76 -17.40
N SER A 138 -5.11 -19.87 -17.51
CA SER A 138 -5.64 -21.20 -17.22
C SER A 138 -5.87 -21.41 -15.71
N ARG A 139 -6.68 -22.42 -15.34
CA ARG A 139 -6.89 -22.76 -13.92
C ARG A 139 -5.62 -23.24 -13.21
N ALA A 140 -4.66 -23.82 -13.94
CA ALA A 140 -3.40 -24.27 -13.37
C ALA A 140 -2.47 -23.07 -13.15
N ASP A 141 -2.26 -22.26 -14.19
CA ASP A 141 -1.37 -21.10 -14.15
C ASP A 141 -1.85 -20.05 -13.14
N ALA A 142 -3.17 -19.87 -13.00
CA ALA A 142 -3.74 -19.00 -11.98
C ALA A 142 -3.35 -19.41 -10.56
N LYS A 143 -3.26 -20.72 -10.26
CA LYS A 143 -2.83 -21.20 -8.94
C LYS A 143 -1.35 -20.94 -8.70
N THR A 144 -0.52 -21.18 -9.72
CA THR A 144 0.92 -20.84 -9.69
C THR A 144 1.10 -19.34 -9.43
N ARG A 145 0.45 -18.50 -10.26
CA ARG A 145 0.47 -17.04 -10.11
C ARG A 145 -0.06 -16.56 -8.76
N ALA A 146 -1.07 -17.22 -8.18
CA ALA A 146 -1.56 -16.88 -6.85
C ALA A 146 -0.52 -17.16 -5.75
N VAL A 147 0.24 -18.25 -5.86
CA VAL A 147 1.38 -18.52 -4.97
C VAL A 147 2.52 -17.51 -5.19
N ASP A 148 2.80 -17.14 -6.44
CA ASP A 148 3.85 -16.17 -6.77
C ASP A 148 3.49 -14.74 -6.32
N LEU A 149 2.21 -14.36 -6.38
CA LEU A 149 1.71 -13.11 -5.80
C LEU A 149 1.85 -13.11 -4.27
N LEU A 150 1.61 -14.25 -3.60
CA LEU A 150 1.85 -14.39 -2.16
C LEU A 150 3.35 -14.31 -1.81
N LYS A 151 4.24 -14.87 -2.65
CA LYS A 151 5.70 -14.70 -2.54
C LYS A 151 6.10 -13.24 -2.66
N LEU A 152 5.62 -12.57 -3.72
CA LEU A 152 5.89 -11.16 -4.01
C LEU A 152 5.57 -10.27 -2.81
N VAL A 153 4.39 -10.44 -2.20
CA VAL A 153 3.99 -9.64 -1.02
C VAL A 153 4.60 -10.10 0.30
N GLY A 154 5.57 -11.03 0.29
CA GLY A 154 6.31 -11.47 1.49
C GLY A 154 5.52 -12.38 2.44
N ILE A 155 4.59 -13.20 1.94
CA ILE A 155 3.89 -14.19 2.77
C ILE A 155 4.76 -15.44 2.97
N PRO A 156 5.08 -15.85 4.22
CA PRO A 156 5.85 -17.06 4.49
C PRO A 156 5.00 -18.33 4.27
N GLU A 157 5.64 -19.39 3.77
CA GLU A 157 4.98 -20.66 3.38
C GLU A 157 3.80 -20.45 2.40
N PRO A 158 3.97 -19.72 1.28
CA PRO A 158 2.85 -19.22 0.48
C PRO A 158 1.97 -20.34 -0.10
N GLU A 159 2.54 -21.49 -0.46
CA GLU A 159 1.82 -22.70 -0.91
C GLU A 159 0.87 -23.29 0.16
N LYS A 160 1.20 -23.09 1.44
CA LYS A 160 0.40 -23.47 2.61
C LYS A 160 -0.64 -22.38 2.92
N ARG A 161 -0.23 -21.11 2.91
CA ARG A 161 -1.10 -19.95 3.18
C ARG A 161 -2.20 -19.76 2.14
N ALA A 162 -1.92 -20.06 0.87
CA ALA A 162 -2.93 -20.10 -0.20
C ALA A 162 -4.13 -21.01 0.13
N LYS A 163 -3.89 -22.11 0.84
CA LYS A 163 -4.91 -23.11 1.20
C LYS A 163 -5.69 -22.76 2.48
N GLN A 164 -5.27 -21.73 3.20
CA GLN A 164 -5.93 -21.27 4.43
C GLN A 164 -7.13 -20.35 4.11
N TYR A 165 -7.91 -20.03 5.14
CA TYR A 165 -8.95 -19.01 5.14
C TYR A 165 -8.43 -17.71 5.81
N PRO A 166 -9.02 -16.53 5.52
CA PRO A 166 -8.57 -15.25 6.10
C PRO A 166 -8.46 -15.25 7.62
N HIS A 167 -9.40 -15.88 8.32
CA HIS A 167 -9.42 -15.96 9.78
C HIS A 167 -8.23 -16.74 10.39
N GLN A 168 -7.47 -17.49 9.58
CA GLN A 168 -6.27 -18.23 9.99
C GLN A 168 -4.95 -17.45 9.78
N LEU A 169 -5.02 -16.24 9.22
CA LEU A 169 -3.89 -15.33 8.99
C LEU A 169 -3.82 -14.22 10.05
N SER A 170 -2.64 -13.63 10.27
CA SER A 170 -2.49 -12.40 11.08
C SER A 170 -2.99 -11.16 10.32
N GLY A 171 -3.20 -10.03 11.02
CA GLY A 171 -3.64 -8.77 10.39
C GLY A 171 -2.73 -8.32 9.24
N GLY A 172 -1.42 -8.26 9.47
CA GLY A 172 -0.44 -7.94 8.43
C GLY A 172 -0.42 -8.94 7.26
N MET A 173 -0.63 -10.24 7.52
CA MET A 173 -0.77 -11.24 6.45
C MET A 173 -2.05 -11.02 5.64
N ARG A 174 -3.18 -10.65 6.26
CA ARG A 174 -4.42 -10.31 5.56
C ARG A 174 -4.22 -9.08 4.66
N GLN A 175 -3.51 -8.06 5.14
CA GLN A 175 -3.20 -6.88 4.33
C GLN A 175 -2.31 -7.22 3.12
N ARG A 176 -1.28 -8.04 3.32
CA ARG A 176 -0.43 -8.56 2.22
C ARG A 176 -1.27 -9.32 1.19
N VAL A 177 -2.24 -10.14 1.62
CA VAL A 177 -3.19 -10.79 0.69
C VAL A 177 -4.05 -9.78 -0.08
N THR A 178 -4.59 -8.74 0.56
CA THR A 178 -5.40 -7.74 -0.17
C THR A 178 -4.59 -6.95 -1.19
N ILE A 179 -3.31 -6.69 -0.90
CA ILE A 179 -2.36 -6.11 -1.86
C ILE A 179 -2.10 -7.09 -3.02
N ALA A 180 -1.84 -8.36 -2.73
CA ALA A 180 -1.69 -9.41 -3.75
C ALA A 180 -2.94 -9.56 -4.64
N MET A 181 -4.15 -9.39 -4.09
CA MET A 181 -5.40 -9.39 -4.85
C MET A 181 -5.54 -8.15 -5.75
N ALA A 182 -5.16 -6.96 -5.26
CA ALA A 182 -5.19 -5.74 -6.06
C ALA A 182 -4.18 -5.80 -7.24
N LEU A 183 -3.00 -6.37 -7.00
CA LEU A 183 -1.94 -6.54 -8.01
C LEU A 183 -2.15 -7.73 -8.94
N ALA A 184 -3.18 -8.55 -8.74
CA ALA A 184 -3.29 -9.87 -9.36
C ALA A 184 -3.41 -9.85 -10.89
N CYS A 185 -3.93 -8.76 -11.45
CA CYS A 185 -4.08 -8.55 -12.90
C CYS A 185 -3.17 -7.44 -13.45
N ASP A 186 -2.10 -7.11 -12.70
CA ASP A 186 -1.04 -6.18 -13.10
C ASP A 186 -1.56 -4.79 -13.59
N PRO A 187 -2.26 -4.04 -12.72
CA PRO A 187 -2.93 -2.77 -13.09
C PRO A 187 -1.95 -1.62 -13.38
N ASP A 188 -2.37 -0.66 -14.22
CA ASP A 188 -1.61 0.58 -14.44
C ASP A 188 -1.58 1.49 -13.20
N LEU A 189 -2.70 1.55 -12.46
CA LEU A 189 -2.93 2.47 -11.34
C LEU A 189 -3.37 1.72 -10.09
N LEU A 190 -2.65 1.90 -8.98
CA LEU A 190 -3.01 1.38 -7.66
C LEU A 190 -3.46 2.50 -6.72
N ILE A 191 -4.64 2.33 -6.12
CA ILE A 191 -5.16 3.21 -5.07
C ILE A 191 -5.05 2.50 -3.72
N ALA A 192 -4.25 3.04 -2.80
CA ALA A 192 -4.11 2.55 -1.43
C ALA A 192 -4.89 3.49 -0.47
N ASP A 193 -6.16 3.19 -0.19
CA ASP A 193 -7.03 4.00 0.68
C ASP A 193 -6.79 3.64 2.15
N GLU A 194 -5.85 4.33 2.81
CA GLU A 194 -5.45 4.07 4.20
C GLU A 194 -5.00 2.61 4.45
N ALA A 195 -4.34 2.00 3.45
CA ALA A 195 -3.94 0.59 3.40
C ALA A 195 -2.92 0.13 4.47
N THR A 196 -2.56 0.96 5.43
CA THR A 196 -1.73 0.60 6.60
C THR A 196 -2.33 1.01 7.94
N THR A 197 -3.54 1.59 7.96
CA THR A 197 -4.28 1.88 9.18
C THR A 197 -4.53 0.57 9.95
N ALA A 198 -4.47 0.64 11.28
CA ALA A 198 -4.60 -0.50 12.21
C ALA A 198 -3.51 -1.59 12.15
N LEU A 199 -2.38 -1.33 11.47
CA LEU A 199 -1.15 -2.13 11.60
C LEU A 199 -0.18 -1.49 12.60
N ASP A 200 0.76 -2.29 13.13
CA ASP A 200 1.88 -1.73 13.89
C ASP A 200 2.87 -1.00 12.96
N VAL A 201 3.63 -0.05 13.52
CA VAL A 201 4.53 0.83 12.76
C VAL A 201 5.59 0.05 11.95
N THR A 202 6.03 -1.11 12.44
CA THR A 202 7.02 -1.95 11.74
C THR A 202 6.41 -2.60 10.52
N VAL A 203 5.24 -3.25 10.67
CA VAL A 203 4.53 -3.86 9.53
C VAL A 203 4.06 -2.78 8.55
N GLN A 204 3.55 -1.64 9.03
CA GLN A 204 3.19 -0.49 8.19
C GLN A 204 4.36 -0.05 7.29
N ARG A 205 5.58 0.10 7.85
CA ARG A 205 6.77 0.41 7.06
C ARG A 205 7.02 -0.64 5.98
N GLN A 206 7.07 -1.92 6.35
CA GLN A 206 7.31 -3.03 5.41
C GLN A 206 6.24 -3.18 4.32
N ILE A 207 5.00 -2.72 4.55
CA ILE A 207 3.95 -2.71 3.54
C ILE A 207 4.17 -1.58 2.53
N LEU A 208 4.61 -0.42 2.99
CA LEU A 208 4.82 0.74 2.12
C LEU A 208 6.10 0.60 1.30
N ASP A 209 7.17 0.07 1.90
CA ASP A 209 8.42 -0.24 1.19
C ASP A 209 8.15 -1.29 0.07
N LEU A 210 7.36 -2.32 0.38
CA LEU A 210 6.89 -3.31 -0.62
C LEU A 210 6.08 -2.67 -1.76
N LEU A 211 5.21 -1.70 -1.45
CA LEU A 211 4.42 -1.01 -2.48
C LEU A 211 5.31 -0.12 -3.36
N GLU A 212 6.31 0.55 -2.79
CA GLU A 212 7.33 1.35 -3.51
C GLU A 212 8.17 0.46 -4.45
N GLU A 213 8.66 -0.70 -3.98
CA GLU A 213 9.39 -1.69 -4.80
C GLU A 213 8.54 -2.18 -5.98
N ILE A 214 7.31 -2.63 -5.72
CA ILE A 214 6.39 -3.15 -6.75
C ILE A 214 5.99 -2.05 -7.75
N GLN A 215 5.87 -0.81 -7.29
CA GLN A 215 5.52 0.33 -8.11
C GLN A 215 6.65 0.66 -9.09
N ALA A 216 7.89 0.70 -8.60
CA ALA A 216 9.09 0.95 -9.40
C ALA A 216 9.33 -0.16 -10.43
N ASP A 217 9.23 -1.43 -10.02
CA ASP A 217 9.43 -2.61 -10.90
C ASP A 217 8.43 -2.66 -12.06
N ARG A 218 7.25 -2.04 -11.91
CA ARG A 218 6.14 -2.15 -12.87
C ARG A 218 5.86 -0.86 -13.64
N GLY A 219 6.46 0.27 -13.27
CA GLY A 219 6.11 1.60 -13.81
C GLY A 219 4.67 2.02 -13.50
N MET A 220 4.11 1.49 -12.41
CA MET A 220 2.70 1.68 -12.03
C MET A 220 2.49 3.09 -11.45
N GLY A 221 1.38 3.76 -11.77
CA GLY A 221 0.96 4.96 -11.03
C GLY A 221 0.36 4.58 -9.68
N MET A 222 0.54 5.42 -8.66
CA MET A 222 0.01 5.12 -7.33
C MET A 222 -0.64 6.34 -6.65
N ILE A 223 -1.78 6.13 -6.01
CA ILE A 223 -2.38 7.08 -5.06
C ILE A 223 -2.27 6.49 -3.66
N LEU A 224 -1.43 7.07 -2.82
CA LEU A 224 -1.27 6.68 -1.42
C LEU A 224 -2.10 7.61 -0.53
N VAL A 225 -3.26 7.14 -0.07
CA VAL A 225 -4.11 7.90 0.85
C VAL A 225 -3.67 7.66 2.29
N SER A 226 -3.43 8.74 3.03
CA SER A 226 -3.04 8.70 4.43
C SER A 226 -3.69 9.83 5.22
N HIS A 227 -3.80 9.69 6.53
CA HIS A 227 -4.05 10.81 7.45
C HIS A 227 -2.77 11.32 8.12
N ASP A 228 -1.65 10.62 7.94
CA ASP A 228 -0.33 10.93 8.48
C ASP A 228 0.62 11.37 7.35
N LEU A 229 1.17 12.58 7.47
CA LEU A 229 2.18 13.15 6.56
C LEU A 229 3.54 12.46 6.70
N GLY A 230 3.93 12.02 7.89
CA GLY A 230 5.19 11.31 8.12
C GLY A 230 5.25 9.94 7.45
N VAL A 231 4.09 9.33 7.18
CA VAL A 231 3.97 8.03 6.50
C VAL A 231 4.19 8.15 4.98
N VAL A 232 3.76 9.27 4.38
CA VAL A 232 3.94 9.57 2.94
C VAL A 232 5.24 10.31 2.62
N ALA A 233 5.89 10.89 3.64
CA ALA A 233 7.17 11.57 3.53
C ALA A 233 8.23 10.65 2.91
N GLY A 234 8.86 11.10 1.83
CA GLY A 234 9.92 10.37 1.13
C GLY A 234 9.46 9.21 0.24
N ARG A 235 8.16 8.85 0.22
CA ARG A 235 7.58 7.75 -0.58
C ARG A 235 6.61 8.19 -1.68
N THR A 236 6.57 9.50 -1.95
CA THR A 236 5.61 10.12 -2.85
C THR A 236 6.36 11.20 -3.63
N ASP A 237 6.06 11.36 -4.91
CA ASP A 237 6.67 12.38 -5.77
C ASP A 237 6.02 13.74 -5.51
N GLU A 238 4.69 13.73 -5.42
CA GLU A 238 3.86 14.87 -5.04
C GLU A 238 2.95 14.54 -3.86
N ILE A 239 2.57 15.56 -3.10
CA ILE A 239 1.54 15.48 -2.06
C ILE A 239 0.42 16.47 -2.38
N ALA A 240 -0.82 15.99 -2.32
CA ALA A 240 -2.05 16.78 -2.33
C ALA A 240 -2.72 16.74 -0.96
N VAL A 241 -2.85 17.91 -0.33
CA VAL A 241 -3.51 18.11 0.97
C VAL A 241 -4.98 18.42 0.75
N MET A 242 -5.87 17.59 1.30
CA MET A 242 -7.31 17.79 1.29
C MET A 242 -7.85 18.30 2.63
N TYR A 243 -8.74 19.29 2.56
CA TYR A 243 -9.54 19.77 3.67
C TYR A 243 -10.98 20.05 3.22
N ALA A 244 -11.97 19.59 3.99
CA ALA A 244 -13.39 19.89 3.77
C ALA A 244 -13.89 19.68 2.32
N GLY A 245 -13.46 18.60 1.68
CA GLY A 245 -13.82 18.24 0.29
C GLY A 245 -13.02 18.96 -0.79
N ARG A 246 -12.07 19.82 -0.44
CA ARG A 246 -11.25 20.60 -1.38
C ARG A 246 -9.78 20.25 -1.25
N MET A 247 -9.05 20.32 -2.35
CA MET A 247 -7.59 20.38 -2.32
C MET A 247 -7.20 21.80 -1.88
N VAL A 248 -6.39 21.93 -0.82
CA VAL A 248 -5.94 23.22 -0.28
C VAL A 248 -4.48 23.51 -0.56
N GLU A 249 -3.70 22.48 -0.87
CA GLU A 249 -2.30 22.57 -1.26
C GLU A 249 -1.91 21.33 -2.07
N LYS A 250 -1.07 21.51 -3.10
CA LYS A 250 -0.43 20.45 -3.88
C LYS A 250 0.97 20.91 -4.24
N SER A 251 1.95 20.03 -4.07
CA SER A 251 3.36 20.33 -4.32
C SER A 251 4.16 19.05 -4.50
N PRO A 252 5.32 19.09 -5.20
CA PRO A 252 6.38 18.10 -5.01
C PRO A 252 6.65 17.89 -3.52
N THR A 253 6.85 16.64 -3.10
CA THR A 253 6.90 16.23 -1.69
C THR A 253 7.93 17.02 -0.89
N GLU A 254 9.16 17.14 -1.40
CA GLU A 254 10.26 17.84 -0.72
C GLU A 254 9.96 19.34 -0.55
N ALA A 255 9.37 19.97 -1.57
CA ALA A 255 8.94 21.37 -1.53
C ALA A 255 7.78 21.60 -0.55
N LEU A 256 6.86 20.63 -0.38
CA LEU A 256 5.78 20.73 0.61
C LEU A 256 6.34 20.73 2.04
N PHE A 257 7.26 19.81 2.36
CA PHE A 257 7.86 19.76 3.70
C PHE A 257 8.73 20.99 4.00
N ALA A 258 9.48 21.50 3.02
CA ALA A 258 10.35 22.66 3.19
C ALA A 258 9.61 24.00 3.21
N GLN A 259 8.65 24.20 2.28
CA GLN A 259 8.06 25.50 1.94
C GLN A 259 6.53 25.50 1.87
N ARG A 260 5.84 24.58 2.56
CA ARG A 260 4.37 24.59 2.76
C ARG A 260 3.79 26.00 2.89
N LYS A 261 2.73 26.26 2.13
CA LYS A 261 2.06 27.56 1.99
C LYS A 261 0.73 27.64 2.70
N HIS A 262 -0.05 26.57 2.78
CA HIS A 262 -1.39 26.64 3.39
C HIS A 262 -1.33 26.45 4.92
N GLN A 263 -2.05 27.32 5.64
CA GLN A 263 -2.10 27.35 7.12
C GLN A 263 -2.51 26.00 7.76
N TYR A 264 -3.37 25.23 7.08
CA TYR A 264 -3.75 23.88 7.51
C TYR A 264 -2.60 22.86 7.35
N THR A 265 -1.82 22.94 6.27
CA THR A 265 -0.66 22.05 6.03
C THR A 265 0.40 22.27 7.10
N GLU A 266 0.67 23.53 7.45
CA GLU A 266 1.52 23.88 8.58
C GLU A 266 0.96 23.34 9.91
N ALA A 267 -0.34 23.49 10.16
CA ALA A 267 -0.97 22.99 11.37
C ALA A 267 -0.92 21.45 11.46
N LEU A 268 -1.04 20.73 10.34
CA LEU A 268 -0.85 19.28 10.27
C LEU A 268 0.60 18.90 10.60
N LEU A 269 1.59 19.53 9.98
CA LEU A 269 3.01 19.25 10.24
C LEU A 269 3.42 19.60 11.68
N ALA A 270 2.83 20.63 12.28
CA ALA A 270 3.04 21.00 13.69
C ALA A 270 2.34 20.05 14.70
N ALA A 271 1.41 19.22 14.24
CA ALA A 271 0.74 18.19 15.02
C ALA A 271 1.46 16.82 14.98
N VAL A 272 2.39 16.61 14.03
CA VAL A 272 3.20 15.39 13.96
C VAL A 272 4.29 15.39 15.05
N PRO A 273 4.45 14.32 15.85
CA PRO A 273 5.54 14.20 16.81
C PRO A 273 6.92 14.21 16.13
N ARG A 274 7.81 15.08 16.60
CA ARG A 274 9.19 15.20 16.12
C ARG A 274 10.16 14.48 17.06
N LEU A 275 11.11 13.72 16.50
CA LEU A 275 12.12 12.96 17.25
C LEU A 275 13.33 13.82 17.63
N ASP A 276 13.62 14.84 16.84
CA ASP A 276 14.68 15.85 16.98
C ASP A 276 14.37 16.89 18.07
N VAL A 277 13.12 16.98 18.53
CA VAL A 277 12.66 17.98 19.49
C VAL A 277 12.60 17.37 20.90
N PRO A 278 13.03 18.08 21.96
CA PRO A 278 12.92 17.60 23.34
C PRO A 278 11.50 17.18 23.71
N LYS A 279 11.34 16.04 24.38
CA LYS A 279 10.04 15.45 24.82
C LYS A 279 9.14 16.40 25.64
N SER A 280 9.67 17.52 26.11
CA SER A 280 8.92 18.59 26.78
C SER A 280 8.07 19.44 25.84
N GLN A 281 8.44 19.58 24.55
CA GLN A 281 7.58 20.21 23.55
C GLN A 281 6.58 19.18 23.03
N ARG A 282 5.33 19.30 23.49
CA ARG A 282 4.22 18.47 22.99
C ARG A 282 3.82 18.92 21.57
N PRO A 283 3.42 18.00 20.68
CA PRO A 283 2.82 18.37 19.40
C PRO A 283 1.63 19.30 19.61
N LYS A 284 1.45 20.27 18.72
CA LYS A 284 0.35 21.24 18.84
C LYS A 284 -0.88 20.68 18.12
N PRO A 285 -1.95 20.27 18.83
CA PRO A 285 -3.16 19.82 18.15
C PRO A 285 -3.82 20.98 17.42
N ILE A 286 -4.39 20.71 16.25
CA ILE A 286 -5.12 21.72 15.47
C ILE A 286 -6.44 22.03 16.20
N PRO A 287 -6.66 23.26 16.69
CA PRO A 287 -7.81 23.59 17.53
C PRO A 287 -9.14 23.50 16.78
N GLY A 288 -10.24 23.32 17.53
CA GLY A 288 -11.60 23.26 16.99
C GLY A 288 -11.91 21.98 16.20
N THR A 289 -13.09 21.94 15.59
CA THR A 289 -13.56 20.84 14.74
C THR A 289 -13.68 21.26 13.28
N PRO A 290 -13.54 20.35 12.30
CA PRO A 290 -13.91 20.62 10.92
C PRO A 290 -15.35 21.18 10.79
N PRO A 291 -15.64 22.01 9.77
CA PRO A 291 -16.99 22.54 9.55
C PRO A 291 -17.96 21.45 9.09
N ASP A 292 -19.24 21.59 9.43
CA ASP A 292 -20.31 20.77 8.86
C ASP A 292 -20.54 21.18 7.39
N LEU A 293 -20.12 20.29 6.49
CA LEU A 293 -20.14 20.48 5.02
C LEU A 293 -21.54 20.63 4.41
N VAL A 294 -22.61 20.37 5.15
CA VAL A 294 -23.99 20.62 4.71
C VAL A 294 -24.40 22.07 5.01
N THR A 295 -23.85 22.66 6.08
CA THR A 295 -24.24 23.99 6.57
C THR A 295 -23.26 25.10 6.22
N PHE A 296 -22.05 24.76 5.79
CA PHE A 296 -20.97 25.70 5.45
C PHE A 296 -21.36 26.59 4.26
N LYS A 297 -21.35 27.92 4.44
CA LYS A 297 -21.98 28.87 3.50
C LYS A 297 -21.01 29.63 2.56
N GLY A 298 -19.70 29.40 2.65
CA GLY A 298 -18.70 30.09 1.84
C GLY A 298 -17.48 30.55 2.65
N GLY A 299 -16.53 31.20 1.99
CA GLY A 299 -15.20 31.46 2.55
C GLY A 299 -14.27 30.24 2.48
N CYS A 300 -13.07 30.38 3.02
CA CYS A 300 -12.15 29.28 3.28
C CYS A 300 -12.70 28.39 4.41
N ALA A 301 -12.88 27.10 4.13
CA ALA A 301 -13.38 26.14 5.12
C ALA A 301 -12.50 26.03 6.39
N PHE A 302 -11.20 26.34 6.30
CA PHE A 302 -10.29 26.32 7.45
C PHE A 302 -10.33 27.61 8.30
N ALA A 303 -11.04 28.67 7.86
CA ALA A 303 -11.03 29.98 8.53
C ALA A 303 -11.46 29.93 10.01
N GLY A 304 -12.35 29.02 10.40
CA GLY A 304 -12.77 28.83 11.80
C GLY A 304 -11.71 28.21 12.73
N ARG A 305 -10.61 27.69 12.19
CA ARG A 305 -9.50 27.04 12.92
C ARG A 305 -8.13 27.69 12.64
N CYS A 306 -8.10 28.66 11.72
CA CYS A 306 -6.90 29.31 11.24
C CYS A 306 -6.56 30.56 12.08
N GLY A 307 -5.36 30.61 12.66
CA GLY A 307 -4.89 31.76 13.45
C GLY A 307 -4.66 33.04 12.63
N ALA A 308 -4.57 32.93 11.30
CA ALA A 308 -4.39 34.04 10.37
C ALA A 308 -5.68 34.44 9.61
N ALA A 309 -6.86 33.93 10.02
CA ALA A 309 -8.10 34.21 9.30
C ALA A 309 -8.70 35.59 9.62
N ASP A 310 -8.90 36.37 8.56
CA ASP A 310 -9.61 37.64 8.52
C ASP A 310 -11.03 37.49 7.92
N ASP A 311 -11.68 38.62 7.61
CA ASP A 311 -13.03 38.61 7.04
C ASP A 311 -13.05 38.23 5.55
N LEU A 312 -11.95 38.44 4.81
CA LEU A 312 -11.79 37.92 3.45
C LEU A 312 -11.81 36.39 3.46
N CYS A 313 -11.04 35.77 4.37
CA CYS A 313 -11.07 34.32 4.61
C CYS A 313 -12.46 33.77 4.96
N ARG A 314 -13.34 34.56 5.58
CA ARG A 314 -14.70 34.14 5.98
C ARG A 314 -15.75 34.32 4.88
N THR A 315 -15.47 35.13 3.86
CA THR A 315 -16.44 35.52 2.83
C THR A 315 -16.07 34.98 1.45
N GLU A 316 -14.77 34.89 1.13
CA GLU A 316 -14.26 34.45 -0.16
C GLU A 316 -13.45 33.15 -0.05
N GLN A 317 -13.80 32.15 -0.87
CA GLN A 317 -13.03 30.92 -1.00
C GLN A 317 -11.77 31.22 -1.83
N PRO A 318 -10.55 31.06 -1.28
CA PRO A 318 -9.33 31.26 -2.05
C PRO A 318 -9.26 30.28 -3.23
N ALA A 319 -8.81 30.79 -4.38
CA ALA A 319 -8.48 29.97 -5.55
C ALA A 319 -7.15 29.25 -5.36
N MET A 320 -6.97 28.11 -6.03
CA MET A 320 -5.64 27.47 -6.12
C MET A 320 -4.74 28.32 -7.04
N ILE A 321 -3.65 28.83 -6.48
CA ILE A 321 -2.66 29.69 -7.16
C ILE A 321 -1.24 29.16 -6.92
N SER A 322 -0.27 29.64 -7.72
CA SER A 322 1.16 29.43 -7.50
C SER A 322 1.89 30.73 -7.20
N ASN A 323 2.95 30.66 -6.38
CA ASN A 323 3.86 31.77 -6.10
C ASN A 323 5.18 31.64 -6.89
N GLY A 324 5.08 31.50 -8.21
CA GLY A 324 6.23 31.45 -9.12
C GLY A 324 6.78 30.04 -9.42
N ASP A 325 6.56 29.07 -8.53
CA ASP A 325 6.72 27.65 -8.86
C ASP A 325 5.38 27.08 -9.38
N VAL A 326 5.34 26.65 -10.64
CA VAL A 326 4.14 26.09 -11.27
C VAL A 326 3.69 24.74 -10.71
N LEU A 327 4.58 24.03 -10.00
CA LEU A 327 4.27 22.74 -9.37
C LEU A 327 3.70 22.91 -7.95
N HIS A 328 3.97 24.03 -7.28
CA HIS A 328 3.46 24.34 -5.94
C HIS A 328 2.19 25.19 -6.01
N LEU A 329 1.04 24.54 -5.91
CA LEU A 329 -0.28 25.15 -5.89
C LEU A 329 -0.85 25.18 -4.47
N PHE A 330 -1.48 26.29 -4.07
CA PHE A 330 -2.16 26.40 -2.77
C PHE A 330 -3.36 27.35 -2.82
N ALA A 331 -4.33 27.15 -1.93
CA ALA A 331 -5.53 27.96 -1.83
C ALA A 331 -5.57 28.73 -0.50
N CYS A 332 -4.75 29.77 -0.37
CA CYS A 332 -4.69 30.59 0.84
C CYS A 332 -4.55 32.09 0.52
N HIS A 333 -5.36 32.93 1.17
CA HIS A 333 -5.20 34.40 1.12
C HIS A 333 -3.99 34.87 1.95
N HIS A 334 -3.63 34.13 3.00
CA HIS A 334 -2.53 34.44 3.93
C HIS A 334 -1.56 33.26 4.03
N PRO A 335 -0.77 32.98 2.98
CA PRO A 335 0.15 31.86 2.98
C PRO A 335 1.28 32.03 4.01
N VAL A 336 1.78 30.90 4.52
CA VAL A 336 3.03 30.81 5.30
C VAL A 336 4.21 30.48 4.39
N ASP A 337 5.45 30.76 4.81
CA ASP A 337 6.61 30.62 3.91
C ASP A 337 7.52 29.41 4.12
N GLY A 338 7.29 28.60 5.16
CA GLY A 338 8.21 27.51 5.52
C GLY A 338 9.21 27.93 6.58
N SER A 339 9.13 27.39 7.80
CA SER A 339 10.23 27.46 8.76
C SER A 339 10.31 26.21 9.65
N ALA A 340 10.82 25.11 9.10
CA ALA A 340 11.70 24.17 9.79
C ALA A 340 12.10 23.07 8.81
N ALA A 341 13.39 22.71 8.79
CA ALA A 341 13.82 21.48 8.15
C ALA A 341 13.02 20.30 8.72
N VAL A 342 12.43 19.52 7.83
CA VAL A 342 12.07 18.13 8.08
C VAL A 342 13.12 17.34 7.32
N ASP A 343 13.82 16.46 8.00
CA ASP A 343 14.87 15.65 7.38
C ASP A 343 14.23 14.65 6.40
N SER A 344 14.20 15.03 5.12
CA SER A 344 13.78 14.17 4.03
C SER A 344 14.85 13.10 3.85
N GLY A 345 14.63 11.92 4.46
CA GLY A 345 15.57 10.79 4.55
C GLY A 345 16.00 10.11 3.24
N LYS A 346 16.07 10.85 2.13
CA LYS A 346 16.70 10.44 0.87
C LYS A 346 18.23 10.59 0.90
N THR A 347 18.78 11.52 1.68
CA THR A 347 20.22 11.87 1.62
C THR A 347 21.17 10.89 2.30
N GLU A 348 20.76 10.15 3.34
CA GLU A 348 21.66 9.17 4.01
C GLU A 348 21.85 7.84 3.25
N LYS A 349 20.97 7.49 2.29
CA LYS A 349 20.99 6.18 1.62
C LYS A 349 22.25 5.92 0.77
N VAL A 350 22.96 6.96 0.32
CA VAL A 350 24.14 6.80 -0.57
C VAL A 350 25.43 6.54 0.23
N GLU A 351 25.71 7.32 1.27
CA GLU A 351 26.95 7.16 2.06
C GLU A 351 26.91 5.95 3.00
N THR A 352 25.73 5.61 3.55
CA THR A 352 25.59 4.46 4.46
C THR A 352 25.71 3.12 3.72
N ALA A 353 25.18 3.01 2.50
CA ALA A 353 25.31 1.82 1.66
C ALA A 353 26.79 1.55 1.31
N GLU A 354 27.53 2.58 0.88
CA GLU A 354 28.94 2.41 0.50
C GLU A 354 29.85 2.06 1.70
N LYS A 355 29.50 2.52 2.92
CA LYS A 355 30.17 2.12 4.16
C LYS A 355 29.78 0.72 4.61
N ALA A 356 28.51 0.34 4.53
CA ALA A 356 28.04 -0.98 4.90
C ALA A 356 28.68 -2.07 4.02
N GLU A 357 28.69 -1.87 2.69
CA GLU A 357 29.28 -2.83 1.75
C GLU A 357 30.81 -2.99 1.94
N LYS A 358 31.52 -1.91 2.29
CA LYS A 358 32.94 -1.96 2.67
C LYS A 358 33.16 -2.69 3.99
N THR A 359 32.33 -2.47 5.00
CA THR A 359 32.47 -3.10 6.32
C THR A 359 32.17 -4.60 6.27
N GLU A 360 31.12 -5.00 5.53
CA GLU A 360 30.75 -6.41 5.35
C GLU A 360 31.78 -7.19 4.53
N LYS A 361 32.44 -6.55 3.55
CA LYS A 361 33.56 -7.14 2.81
C LYS A 361 34.80 -7.35 3.70
N VAL A 362 35.11 -6.43 4.61
CA VAL A 362 36.23 -6.61 5.56
C VAL A 362 35.94 -7.76 6.53
N GLU A 363 34.78 -7.78 7.18
CA GLU A 363 34.42 -8.88 8.11
C GLU A 363 34.37 -10.25 7.42
N LYS A 364 33.89 -10.34 6.17
CA LYS A 364 33.89 -11.59 5.41
C LYS A 364 35.29 -12.07 5.03
N THR A 365 36.23 -11.15 4.79
CA THR A 365 37.62 -11.49 4.47
C THR A 365 38.37 -11.96 5.71
N GLU A 366 38.22 -11.26 6.85
CA GLU A 366 38.82 -11.67 8.13
C GLU A 366 38.26 -13.01 8.64
N LYS A 367 36.96 -13.27 8.47
CA LYS A 367 36.36 -14.57 8.82
C LYS A 367 36.80 -15.70 7.88
N ALA A 368 37.04 -15.43 6.60
CA ALA A 368 37.60 -16.42 5.68
C ALA A 368 39.03 -16.82 6.06
N GLU A 369 39.92 -15.85 6.33
CA GLU A 369 41.28 -16.14 6.79
C GLU A 369 41.32 -16.86 8.15
N ALA A 370 40.36 -16.58 9.05
CA ALA A 370 40.26 -17.25 10.34
C ALA A 370 39.86 -18.73 10.18
N VAL A 371 38.93 -19.06 9.27
CA VAL A 371 38.52 -20.44 9.00
C VAL A 371 39.65 -21.24 8.34
N GLU A 372 40.36 -20.66 7.37
CA GLU A 372 41.50 -21.32 6.72
C GLU A 372 42.65 -21.64 7.70
N LYS A 373 42.90 -20.74 8.68
CA LYS A 373 43.89 -20.97 9.76
C LYS A 373 43.47 -22.07 10.75
N VAL A 374 42.16 -22.30 10.95
CA VAL A 374 41.66 -23.39 11.80
C VAL A 374 41.71 -24.72 11.06
N GLU A 375 41.30 -24.78 9.78
CA GLU A 375 41.39 -26.03 8.99
C GLU A 375 42.83 -26.50 8.74
N THR A 376 43.79 -25.56 8.65
CA THR A 376 45.22 -25.90 8.51
C THR A 376 45.83 -26.38 9.83
N ALA A 377 45.40 -25.86 10.98
CA ALA A 377 45.79 -26.37 12.30
C ALA A 377 45.23 -27.79 12.55
N GLU A 378 43.95 -28.03 12.27
CA GLU A 378 43.32 -29.33 12.50
C GLU A 378 43.88 -30.44 11.59
N LYS A 379 44.37 -30.09 10.40
CA LYS A 379 45.11 -31.01 9.50
C LYS A 379 46.53 -31.30 9.97
N ALA A 380 47.20 -30.38 10.66
CA ALA A 380 48.51 -30.63 11.26
C ALA A 380 48.39 -31.60 12.44
N GLU A 381 47.41 -31.37 13.34
CA GLU A 381 47.19 -32.21 14.52
C GLU A 381 46.80 -33.66 14.15
N LYS A 382 46.03 -33.84 13.06
CA LYS A 382 45.70 -35.17 12.51
C LYS A 382 46.85 -35.87 11.77
N ALA A 383 47.89 -35.15 11.37
CA ALA A 383 49.10 -35.75 10.79
C ALA A 383 50.04 -36.31 11.88
N GLU A 384 50.16 -35.62 13.01
CA GLU A 384 51.03 -36.05 14.13
C GLU A 384 50.47 -37.27 14.90
N ALA A 385 49.16 -37.52 14.81
CA ALA A 385 48.50 -38.65 15.47
C ALA A 385 48.67 -40.02 14.77
N VAL A 386 49.29 -40.07 13.58
CA VAL A 386 49.42 -41.31 12.78
C VAL A 386 50.82 -41.97 12.91
N GLU A 387 51.82 -41.28 13.47
CA GLU A 387 53.21 -41.79 13.55
C GLU A 387 53.58 -42.47 14.89
N LYS A 388 52.59 -42.84 15.72
CA LYS A 388 52.80 -43.59 16.97
C LYS A 388 51.69 -44.59 17.27
N THR A 389 51.76 -45.77 16.66
CA THR A 389 51.26 -47.05 17.24
C THR A 389 51.65 -48.24 16.33
N ASP A 390 52.92 -48.61 16.35
CA ASP A 390 53.40 -49.93 15.90
C ASP A 390 54.16 -50.57 17.07
N ASP A 391 53.58 -51.62 17.69
CA ASP A 391 54.26 -52.81 18.24
C ASP A 391 53.30 -53.69 19.07
N ALA A 392 53.36 -55.02 18.86
CA ALA A 392 52.81 -56.13 19.69
C ALA A 392 51.25 -56.25 19.85
N GLU A 393 50.61 -57.43 19.89
CA GLU A 393 50.97 -58.82 19.51
C GLU A 393 49.69 -59.69 19.35
N THR A 394 49.79 -60.80 18.59
CA THR A 394 49.02 -62.08 18.65
C THR A 394 47.56 -62.18 19.20
N ALA A 395 46.62 -62.64 18.33
CA ALA A 395 45.73 -63.81 18.56
C ALA A 395 44.77 -64.10 17.36
N GLU A 396 44.39 -65.38 17.19
CA GLU A 396 43.54 -65.91 16.09
C GLU A 396 42.01 -65.94 16.40
N PRO A 397 41.13 -66.20 15.40
CA PRO A 397 39.71 -65.81 15.44
C PRO A 397 38.73 -66.91 15.87
N VAL A 398 37.47 -66.54 16.09
CA VAL A 398 36.32 -67.46 16.16
C VAL A 398 35.15 -66.90 15.34
N GLU A 399 34.52 -67.79 14.56
CA GLU A 399 33.35 -67.54 13.70
C GLU A 399 32.04 -67.45 14.50
N ALA A 400 31.01 -66.83 13.92
CA ALA A 400 29.69 -67.45 13.74
C ALA A 400 28.75 -66.53 12.93
N ALA A 401 28.00 -67.13 12.01
CA ALA A 401 26.81 -66.54 11.39
C ALA A 401 25.55 -67.10 12.09
N ASP A 402 24.44 -67.21 11.36
CA ASP A 402 23.17 -67.84 11.73
C ASP A 402 22.28 -66.97 12.68
N ASP A 403 20.95 -66.86 12.49
CA ASP A 403 20.12 -67.29 11.37
C ASP A 403 18.78 -66.50 11.28
N ALA A 404 17.95 -66.91 10.33
CA ALA A 404 16.54 -66.60 10.05
C ALA A 404 15.55 -66.65 11.27
N ASP A 405 14.22 -66.46 11.18
CA ASP A 405 13.26 -66.32 10.07
C ASP A 405 11.93 -65.70 10.61
N GLU A 406 10.88 -65.73 9.78
CA GLU A 406 9.44 -65.84 10.05
C GLU A 406 8.51 -64.66 9.69
N ALA A 407 7.36 -65.07 9.12
CA ALA A 407 6.31 -64.29 8.49
C ALA A 407 5.27 -63.79 9.54
N GLU A 408 4.05 -63.29 9.26
CA GLU A 408 3.08 -63.64 8.21
C GLU A 408 2.02 -62.52 7.98
N THR A 409 1.05 -62.79 7.10
CA THR A 409 0.12 -61.85 6.42
C THR A 409 -1.30 -61.77 7.02
N ALA A 410 -2.21 -61.06 6.30
CA ALA A 410 -3.69 -61.17 6.30
C ALA A 410 -4.49 -60.40 7.41
N GLU A 411 -5.75 -59.93 7.23
CA GLU A 411 -6.64 -59.73 6.06
C GLU A 411 -7.81 -58.73 6.40
N LYS A 412 -8.64 -58.38 5.39
CA LYS A 412 -9.84 -57.51 5.33
C LYS A 412 -11.01 -57.84 6.28
N ALA A 413 -11.97 -56.90 6.40
CA ALA A 413 -13.42 -57.19 6.51
C ALA A 413 -14.34 -56.02 6.08
N GLU A 414 -15.64 -56.32 5.85
CA GLU A 414 -16.74 -55.42 5.42
C GLU A 414 -17.97 -55.64 6.37
N ALA A 415 -19.20 -55.10 6.25
CA ALA A 415 -19.94 -54.40 5.18
C ALA A 415 -21.16 -53.61 5.75
N ALA A 416 -21.59 -52.49 5.14
CA ALA A 416 -22.89 -52.31 4.42
C ALA A 416 -24.19 -51.98 5.21
N GLY A 417 -25.17 -51.36 4.50
CA GLY A 417 -26.55 -51.04 4.94
C GLY A 417 -26.84 -49.52 5.05
N LYS A 418 -27.77 -48.81 4.35
CA LYS A 418 -28.86 -49.02 3.37
C LYS A 418 -30.28 -48.69 3.93
N ALA A 419 -31.08 -47.96 3.13
CA ALA A 419 -32.50 -47.54 3.32
C ALA A 419 -32.74 -46.36 4.32
N ASP A 420 -33.81 -45.54 4.24
CA ASP A 420 -35.02 -45.60 3.37
C ASP A 420 -35.69 -44.21 3.12
N ASP A 421 -36.79 -44.22 2.35
CA ASP A 421 -37.60 -43.10 1.82
C ASP A 421 -38.29 -42.13 2.83
N GLY A 422 -38.88 -41.03 2.32
CA GLY A 422 -39.88 -40.22 3.04
C GLY A 422 -40.27 -38.88 2.41
N GLU A 423 -41.36 -38.83 1.63
CA GLU A 423 -42.03 -37.60 1.18
C GLU A 423 -42.90 -36.98 2.29
N ALA A 424 -43.09 -35.65 2.28
CA ALA A 424 -44.33 -34.98 2.72
C ALA A 424 -44.37 -33.49 2.31
N GLU A 425 -45.39 -33.09 1.55
CA GLU A 425 -45.89 -31.71 1.53
C GLU A 425 -46.69 -31.43 2.81
N GLU A 426 -46.77 -30.17 3.27
CA GLU A 426 -48.09 -29.56 3.58
C GLU A 426 -48.06 -28.03 3.76
N THR A 427 -48.83 -27.36 2.89
CA THR A 427 -49.74 -26.22 3.14
C THR A 427 -49.41 -25.10 4.15
N SER A 428 -49.27 -23.89 3.56
CA SER A 428 -50.02 -22.66 3.86
C SER A 428 -50.75 -22.47 5.20
N LEU A 429 -50.65 -21.26 5.78
CA LEU A 429 -51.80 -20.38 6.12
C LEU A 429 -51.33 -18.96 6.53
N THR A 430 -51.91 -17.96 5.86
CA THR A 430 -52.41 -16.64 6.33
C THR A 430 -52.08 -16.16 7.77
N LYS A 431 -51.94 -14.85 8.07
CA LYS A 431 -52.77 -13.73 7.58
C LYS A 431 -52.19 -12.34 7.93
N GLU A 432 -52.75 -11.31 7.30
CA GLU A 432 -52.61 -9.88 7.58
C GLU A 432 -52.98 -9.50 9.03
N VAL A 433 -52.45 -8.35 9.54
CA VAL A 433 -53.24 -7.15 9.94
C VAL A 433 -52.29 -5.93 10.01
N SER A 434 -52.79 -4.76 9.57
CA SER A 434 -52.09 -3.47 9.53
C SER A 434 -52.06 -2.71 10.88
N ALA A 435 -51.06 -1.83 11.03
CA ALA A 435 -51.17 -0.54 11.73
C ALA A 435 -50.13 0.43 11.12
#